data_AF-A0A399XLS4-F1
#
_entry.id   AF-A0A399XLS4-F1
#
_cell.length_a   1.000
_cell.length_b   1.000
_cell.length_c   1.000
_cell.angle_alpha   90.00
_cell.angle_beta   90.00
_cell.angle_gamma   90.00
#
_symmetry.space_group_name_H-M   'P 1'
#
loop_
_entity.id
_entity.type
_entity.pdbx_description
1 polymer ?
#
loop_
_entity_poly.entity_id
_entity_poly.type
_entity_poly.pdbx_seq_one_letter_code
_entity_poly.pdbx_strand_id
1 'polypeptide(L)' 'MAIDFTFPPELEELRLRVRDFIESVVKIGESKIGDRDEVDRGKYLQVLFEMRRQAKEAGLWLPHMPEEW' A
#
# COMPACT_ATOMS: atom_id res chain seq x y z
N MET A 1 35.30 -3.94 -12.19
CA MET A 1 34.56 -3.43 -11.01
C MET A 1 33.12 -3.86 -11.19
N ALA A 2 32.54 -4.62 -10.25
CA ALA A 2 31.14 -5.03 -10.33
C ALA A 2 30.26 -3.96 -9.67
N ILE A 3 29.11 -3.67 -10.26
CA ILE A 3 28.09 -2.79 -9.66
C ILE A 3 27.40 -3.59 -8.54
N ASP A 4 27.22 -2.99 -7.37
CA ASP A 4 26.46 -3.58 -6.27
C ASP A 4 24.96 -3.29 -6.47
N PHE A 5 24.15 -4.34 -6.40
CA PHE A 5 22.69 -4.30 -6.54
C PHE A 5 21.97 -4.69 -5.24
N THR A 6 22.71 -4.81 -4.14
CA THR A 6 22.13 -5.13 -2.83
C THR A 6 21.30 -3.97 -2.32
N PHE A 7 20.13 -4.26 -1.75
CA PHE A 7 19.34 -3.24 -1.09
C PHE A 7 19.86 -2.94 0.32
N PRO A 8 19.89 -1.65 0.72
CA PRO A 8 20.05 -1.28 2.11
C PRO A 8 18.99 -1.94 3.00
N PRO A 9 19.32 -2.27 4.27
CA PRO A 9 18.39 -2.93 5.19
C PRO A 9 17.03 -2.23 5.32
N GLU A 10 17.01 -0.90 5.32
CA GLU A 10 15.77 -0.12 5.40
C GLU A 10 14.83 -0.31 4.20
N LEU A 11 15.40 -0.57 3.01
CA LEU A 11 14.61 -0.88 1.81
C LEU A 11 14.11 -2.33 1.82
N GLU A 12 14.89 -3.25 2.37
CA GLU A 12 14.44 -4.63 2.64
C GLU A 12 13.21 -4.62 3.57
N GLU A 13 13.29 -3.90 4.69
CA GLU A 13 12.20 -3.76 5.65
C GLU A 13 10.97 -3.08 5.04
N LEU A 14 11.16 -2.00 4.28
CA LEU A 14 10.07 -1.34 3.56
C LEU A 14 9.41 -2.32 2.58
N ARG A 15 10.18 -3.10 1.82
CA ARG A 15 9.63 -4.07 0.86
C ARG A 15 8.79 -5.14 1.56
N LEU A 16 9.23 -5.65 2.71
CA LEU A 16 8.47 -6.61 3.50
C LEU A 16 7.15 -6.00 4.02
N ARG A 17 7.18 -4.79 4.58
CA ARG A 17 5.95 -4.09 5.02
C ARG A 17 4.97 -3.86 3.87
N VAL A 18 5.46 -3.44 2.71
CA VAL A 18 4.61 -3.27 1.51
C VAL A 18 3.97 -4.59 1.13
N ARG A 19 4.74 -5.68 1.04
CA ARG A 19 4.21 -7.01 0.72
C ARG A 19 3.12 -7.43 1.71
N ASP A 20 3.38 -7.29 3.00
CA ASP A 20 2.45 -7.70 4.04
C ASP A 20 1.17 -6.85 4.01
N PHE A 21 1.26 -5.55 3.68
CA PHE A 21 0.10 -4.68 3.47
C PHE A 21 -0.73 -5.07 2.25
N ILE A 22 -0.09 -5.45 1.14
CA ILE A 22 -0.81 -5.94 -0.05
C ILE A 22 -1.63 -7.19 0.30
N GLU A 23 -1.01 -8.16 0.98
CA GLU A 23 -1.65 -9.43 1.34
C GLU A 23 -2.79 -9.25 2.35
N SER A 24 -2.55 -8.46 3.39
CA SER A 24 -3.48 -8.34 4.53
C SER A 24 -4.57 -7.27 4.35
N VAL A 25 -4.33 -6.23 3.55
CA VAL A 25 -5.25 -5.09 3.41
C VAL A 25 -5.78 -4.98 1.99
N VAL A 26 -4.89 -4.86 1.00
CA VAL A 26 -5.31 -4.51 -0.37
C VAL A 26 -6.12 -5.63 -1.01
N LYS A 27 -5.66 -6.88 -0.94
CA LYS A 27 -6.40 -8.03 -1.49
C LYS A 27 -7.80 -8.17 -0.88
N ILE A 28 -7.92 -7.94 0.42
CA ILE A 28 -9.22 -7.98 1.12
C ILE A 28 -10.11 -6.83 0.65
N GLY A 29 -9.55 -5.63 0.49
CA GLY A 29 -10.27 -4.46 -0.02
C GLY A 29 -10.74 -4.65 -1.46
N GLU A 30 -9.90 -5.15 -2.36
CA GLU A 30 -10.26 -5.49 -3.73
C GLU A 30 -11.39 -6.54 -3.77
N SER A 31 -11.31 -7.56 -2.93
CA SER A 31 -12.37 -8.57 -2.81
C SER A 31 -13.70 -7.97 -2.34
N LYS A 32 -13.68 -6.92 -1.50
CA LYS A 32 -14.89 -6.19 -1.08
C LYS A 32 -15.47 -5.29 -2.19
N ILE A 33 -14.60 -4.72 -3.02
CA ILE A 33 -14.99 -3.92 -4.19
C ILE A 33 -15.73 -4.82 -5.19
N GLY A 34 -15.17 -5.99 -5.50
CA GLY A 34 -15.78 -6.94 -6.44
C GLY A 34 -15.52 -6.54 -7.90
N ASP A 35 -16.46 -6.86 -8.79
CA ASP A 35 -16.33 -6.53 -10.21
C ASP A 35 -16.37 -5.02 -10.44
N ARG A 36 -15.42 -4.52 -11.24
CA ARG A 36 -15.27 -3.10 -11.56
C ARG A 36 -16.46 -2.55 -12.34
N ASP A 37 -17.09 -3.36 -13.19
CA ASP A 37 -18.18 -2.91 -14.04
C ASP A 37 -19.53 -2.90 -13.30
N GLU A 38 -19.59 -3.59 -12.16
CA GLU A 38 -20.81 -3.73 -11.35
C GLU A 38 -20.77 -2.92 -10.04
N VAL A 39 -19.58 -2.50 -9.60
CA VAL A 39 -19.43 -1.84 -8.30
C VAL A 39 -20.03 -0.43 -8.29
N ASP A 40 -20.91 -0.18 -7.32
CA ASP A 40 -21.35 1.17 -7.02
C ASP A 40 -20.16 2.09 -6.68
N ARG A 41 -20.15 3.27 -7.29
CA ARG A 41 -19.05 4.24 -7.12
C ARG A 41 -18.90 4.68 -5.66
N GLY A 42 -20.00 4.83 -4.92
CA GLY A 42 -19.98 5.19 -3.50
C GLY A 42 -19.28 4.12 -2.67
N LYS A 43 -19.67 2.86 -2.85
CA LYS A 43 -19.03 1.70 -2.21
C LYS A 43 -17.53 1.61 -2.55
N TYR A 44 -17.17 1.78 -3.83
CA TYR A 44 -15.77 1.78 -4.26
C TYR A 44 -14.95 2.84 -3.50
N LEU A 45 -15.43 4.08 -3.45
CA LEU A 45 -14.73 5.18 -2.78
C LEU A 45 -14.61 4.95 -1.28
N GLN A 46 -15.64 4.40 -0.63
CA GLN A 46 -15.59 4.08 0.80
C GLN A 46 -14.48 3.07 1.11
N VAL A 47 -14.40 1.98 0.36
CA VAL A 47 -13.35 0.96 0.55
C VAL A 47 -11.97 1.53 0.23
N LEU A 48 -11.85 2.33 -0.84
CA LEU A 48 -10.61 2.97 -1.23
C LEU A 48 -10.07 3.92 -0.14
N PHE A 49 -10.93 4.78 0.43
CA PHE A 49 -10.52 5.71 1.47
C PHE A 49 -10.10 5.02 2.76
N GLU A 50 -10.78 3.93 3.11
CA GLU A 50 -10.40 3.11 4.26
C GLU A 50 -9.00 2.48 4.07
N MET A 51 -8.71 1.92 2.89
CA MET A 51 -7.37 1.40 2.59
C MET A 51 -6.30 2.50 2.61
N ARG A 52 -6.62 3.71 2.12
CA ARG A 52 -5.67 4.85 2.15
C ARG A 52 -5.36 5.29 3.58
N ARG A 53 -6.36 5.31 4.47
CA ARG A 53 -6.16 5.58 5.90
C ARG A 53 -5.21 4.55 6.51
N GLN A 54 -5.45 3.26 6.26
CA GLN A 54 -4.59 2.17 6.75
C GLN A 54 -3.16 2.25 6.19
N ALA A 55 -3.00 2.60 4.90
CA ALA A 55 -1.67 2.79 4.30
C ALA A 55 -0.89 3.93 4.98
N LYS A 56 -1.58 5.03 5.35
CA LYS A 56 -0.97 6.13 6.09
C LYS A 56 -0.55 5.69 7.50
N GLU A 57 -1.41 4.96 8.21
CA GLU A 57 -1.11 4.42 9.54
C GLU A 57 0.04 3.40 9.52
N ALA A 58 0.18 2.65 8.44
CA ALA A 58 1.30 1.72 8.22
C ALA A 58 2.62 2.41 7.82
N GLY A 59 2.63 3.75 7.67
CA GLY A 59 3.80 4.50 7.20
C GLY A 59 4.15 4.21 5.74
N LEU A 60 3.19 3.76 4.94
CA LEU A 60 3.35 3.46 3.51
C LEU A 60 2.87 4.59 2.61
N TRP A 61 2.30 5.64 3.19
CA TRP A 61 1.94 6.86 2.48
C TRP A 61 3.15 7.78 2.38
N LEU A 62 3.68 7.95 1.16
CA LEU A 62 4.83 8.80 0.89
C LEU A 62 6.04 8.51 1.81
N PRO A 63 6.51 7.25 1.91
CA PRO A 63 7.52 6.84 2.91
C PRO A 63 8.91 7.47 2.70
N HIS A 64 9.12 8.12 1.57
CA HIS A 64 10.36 8.82 1.21
C HIS A 64 10.24 10.34 1.38
N MET A 65 9.03 10.85 1.63
CA MET A 65 8.83 12.28 1.84
C MET A 65 9.25 12.65 3.26
N PRO A 66 9.96 13.76 3.46
CA PRO A 66 10.20 14.31 4.78
C PRO A 66 8.88 14.67 5.47
N GLU A 67 8.83 14.54 6.80
CA GLU A 67 7.61 14.83 7.59
C GLU A 67 7.12 16.30 7.50
N GLU A 68 8.00 17.20 7.07
CA GLU A 68 7.74 18.64 6.97
C GLU A 68 6.92 19.07 5.72
N TRP A 69 6.55 18.13 4.85
CA TRP A 69 5.80 18.35 3.59
C TRP A 69 4.52 17.50 3.51
#